data_AF-C0RC13-F1
#
_entry.id   AF-C0RC13-F1
#
_cell.length_a   1.000
_cell.length_b   1.000
_cell.length_c   1.000
_cell.angle_alpha   90.00
_cell.angle_beta   90.00
_cell.angle_gamma   90.00
#
_symmetry.space_group_name_H-M   'P 1'
#
loop_
_entity.id
_entity.type
_entity.pdbx_description
1 polymer ?
#
loop_
_entity_poly.entity_id
_entity_poly.type
_entity_poly.pdbx_seq_one_letter_code
_entity_poly.pdbx_strand_id
1 'polypeptide(L)'
;MKKTIIVFTILAFLFNCTNKNDDAKNNDLDEESQKLQSKSDLVDEDRIEFSKTPPLEKLISKLNLNDDEKETLTFLTNLLKEKLVDPNIGLNFKNTGGDESKIEETVHKFLSDLKENEVKEMLAKIKENKDKKEENSEDLNTYKTILASGFDGIFNKADSKSTFNNLKDAV
;
A
#
# COMPACT_ATOMS: atom_id res chain seq x y z
N MET A 1 -15.28 23.28 37.46
CA MET A 1 -14.56 22.69 36.30
C MET A 1 -13.73 21.51 36.79
N LYS A 2 -14.11 20.27 36.44
CA LYS A 2 -13.37 19.06 36.82
C LYS A 2 -12.31 18.78 35.74
N LYS A 3 -11.05 18.67 36.16
CA LYS A 3 -9.93 18.26 35.29
C LYS A 3 -9.84 16.74 35.32
N THR A 4 -9.97 16.10 34.17
CA THR A 4 -9.81 14.65 34.03
C THR A 4 -8.37 14.37 33.61
N ILE A 5 -7.64 13.61 34.43
CA ILE A 5 -6.29 13.12 34.13
C ILE A 5 -6.44 11.70 33.60
N ILE A 6 -5.85 11.43 32.44
CA ILE A 6 -5.81 10.08 31.83
C ILE A 6 -4.42 9.51 32.09
N VAL A 7 -4.36 8.37 32.78
CA VAL A 7 -3.13 7.61 33.08
C VAL A 7 -3.04 6.46 32.08
N PHE A 8 -1.92 6.36 31.35
CA PHE A 8 -1.60 5.22 30.49
C PHE A 8 -0.91 4.14 31.33
N THR A 9 -1.57 3.00 31.50
CA THR A 9 -0.96 1.77 32.04
C THR A 9 -0.30 0.98 30.92
N ILE A 10 1.04 0.86 30.96
CA ILE A 10 1.81 -0.01 30.08
C ILE A 10 1.63 -1.46 30.58
N LEU A 11 1.05 -2.30 29.72
CA LEU A 11 0.83 -3.71 29.98
C LEU A 11 2.06 -4.50 29.52
N ALA A 12 2.88 -4.99 30.46
CA ALA A 12 4.00 -5.89 30.16
C ALA A 12 3.49 -7.33 30.01
N PHE A 13 3.57 -7.90 28.81
CA PHE A 13 3.35 -9.33 28.59
C PHE A 13 4.66 -10.08 28.86
N LEU A 14 4.76 -10.70 30.04
CA LEU A 14 5.71 -11.77 30.30
C LEU A 14 5.11 -13.07 29.78
N PHE A 15 5.53 -13.53 28.61
CA PHE A 15 5.28 -14.90 28.18
C PHE A 15 6.30 -15.82 28.84
N ASN A 16 5.82 -16.57 29.83
CA ASN A 16 6.46 -17.78 30.32
C ASN A 16 5.72 -18.97 29.68
N CYS A 17 6.44 -19.81 28.95
CA CYS A 17 6.01 -21.17 28.62
C CYS A 17 7.19 -22.11 28.78
N THR A 18 6.93 -23.18 29.51
CA THR A 18 7.87 -24.05 30.19
C THR A 18 8.13 -25.35 29.41
N ASN A 19 9.26 -25.98 29.73
CA ASN A 19 9.65 -27.39 29.58
C ASN A 19 10.38 -27.84 28.30
N LYS A 20 11.65 -28.24 28.47
CA LYS A 20 12.05 -29.64 28.74
C LYS A 20 13.55 -29.72 29.10
N ASN A 21 13.87 -30.51 30.12
CA ASN A 21 15.22 -31.02 30.35
C ASN A 21 15.59 -32.00 29.23
N ASP A 22 16.85 -32.00 28.80
CA ASP A 22 17.67 -33.21 28.68
C ASP A 22 19.16 -32.81 28.56
N ASP A 23 19.99 -33.54 29.30
CA ASP A 23 21.44 -33.41 29.41
C ASP A 23 22.16 -33.70 28.08
N ALA A 24 23.26 -32.96 27.80
CA ALA A 24 24.62 -33.52 27.55
C ALA A 24 25.48 -32.69 26.56
N LYS A 25 26.62 -32.23 27.11
CA LYS A 25 27.99 -32.21 26.55
C LYS A 25 28.32 -31.42 25.26
N ASN A 26 29.12 -30.38 25.49
CA ASN A 26 30.27 -29.86 24.73
C ASN A 26 30.60 -30.51 23.37
N ASN A 27 30.78 -29.66 22.36
CA ASN A 27 32.11 -29.46 21.77
C ASN A 27 32.23 -28.06 21.17
N ASP A 28 33.30 -27.37 21.59
CA ASP A 28 34.02 -26.36 20.81
C ASP A 28 34.11 -26.81 19.35
N LEU A 29 33.79 -25.91 18.43
CA LEU A 29 34.62 -25.59 17.27
C LEU A 29 33.95 -24.49 16.44
N ASP A 30 34.76 -23.44 16.24
CA ASP A 30 34.78 -22.56 15.08
C ASP A 30 33.95 -21.26 15.13
N GLU A 31 34.53 -20.29 15.86
CA GLU A 31 34.28 -18.83 15.78
C GLU A 31 34.34 -18.26 14.34
N GLU A 32 34.73 -19.03 13.33
CA GLU A 32 34.67 -18.61 11.91
C GLU A 32 33.28 -18.78 11.27
N SER A 33 32.40 -19.60 11.85
CA SER A 33 31.04 -19.86 11.34
C SER A 33 30.04 -18.73 11.62
N GLN A 34 30.27 -17.94 12.66
CA GLN A 34 29.36 -16.86 13.08
C GLN A 34 29.57 -15.55 12.32
N LYS A 35 30.64 -15.45 11.52
CA LYS A 35 30.92 -14.25 10.71
C LYS A 35 30.25 -14.27 9.33
N LEU A 36 29.69 -15.41 8.91
CA LEU A 36 28.94 -15.58 7.66
C LEU A 36 27.41 -15.59 7.85
N GLN A 37 26.92 -15.45 9.07
CA GLN A 37 25.50 -15.15 9.35
C GLN A 37 25.24 -13.66 9.60
N SER A 38 26.25 -12.81 9.34
CA SER A 38 26.06 -11.36 9.25
C SER A 38 25.27 -11.02 7.98
N LYS A 39 24.02 -10.59 8.19
CA LYS A 39 23.07 -10.02 7.21
C LYS A 39 22.33 -11.03 6.32
N SER A 40 21.28 -11.63 6.87
CA SER A 40 20.04 -11.84 6.13
C SER A 40 18.87 -11.87 7.10
N ASP A 41 18.52 -10.69 7.62
CA ASP A 41 17.23 -10.40 8.24
C ASP A 41 16.85 -8.94 7.91
N LEU A 42 17.04 -8.55 6.64
CA LEU A 42 16.58 -7.29 6.08
C LEU A 42 15.67 -7.55 4.90
N VAL A 43 14.67 -8.41 5.08
CA VAL A 43 13.41 -8.33 4.34
C VAL A 43 12.37 -8.98 5.27
N ASP A 44 11.89 -8.25 6.29
CA ASP A 44 10.50 -8.48 6.67
C ASP A 44 9.74 -8.02 5.43
N GLU A 45 9.33 -9.02 4.64
CA GLU A 45 8.42 -8.86 3.53
C GLU A 45 7.35 -7.88 3.98
N ASP A 46 7.33 -6.71 3.34
CA ASP A 46 6.20 -5.80 3.29
C ASP A 46 4.99 -6.63 2.85
N ARG A 47 4.41 -7.37 3.79
CA ARG A 47 3.16 -8.08 3.61
C ARG A 47 2.21 -7.00 3.21
N ILE A 48 1.86 -7.02 1.92
CA ILE A 48 0.83 -6.21 1.32
C ILE A 48 -0.48 -6.62 2.01
N GLU A 49 -0.73 -6.06 3.18
CA GLU A 49 -1.99 -6.19 3.87
C GLU A 49 -2.90 -5.15 3.23
N PHE A 50 -3.71 -5.59 2.27
CA PHE A 50 -4.87 -4.81 1.87
C PHE A 50 -5.63 -4.45 3.15
N SER A 51 -5.89 -3.15 3.33
CA SER A 51 -6.63 -2.70 4.50
C SER A 51 -8.02 -3.33 4.50
N LYS A 52 -8.62 -3.40 5.69
CA LYS A 52 -9.82 -4.14 6.11
C LYS A 52 -11.12 -3.77 5.38
N THR A 53 -11.12 -3.57 4.07
CA THR A 53 -12.30 -3.40 3.23
C THR A 53 -12.52 -4.68 2.40
N PRO A 54 -13.38 -5.60 2.88
CA PRO A 54 -13.77 -6.82 2.16
C PRO A 54 -14.21 -6.63 0.69
N PRO A 55 -14.71 -5.45 0.23
CA PRO A 55 -15.08 -5.26 -1.17
C PRO A 55 -13.90 -5.25 -2.14
N LEU A 56 -12.76 -4.60 -1.82
CA LEU A 56 -11.68 -4.40 -2.79
C LEU A 56 -10.94 -5.71 -3.11
N GLU A 57 -10.60 -6.51 -2.09
CA GLU A 57 -10.00 -7.84 -2.29
C GLU A 57 -10.90 -8.77 -3.11
N LYS A 58 -12.21 -8.72 -2.88
CA LYS A 58 -13.19 -9.48 -3.66
C LYS A 58 -13.24 -9.03 -5.12
N LEU A 59 -13.12 -7.73 -5.38
CA LEU A 59 -13.08 -7.20 -6.75
C LEU A 59 -11.78 -7.60 -7.45
N ILE A 60 -10.64 -7.50 -6.76
CA ILE A 60 -9.33 -7.95 -7.26
C ILE A 60 -9.39 -9.43 -7.67
N SER A 61 -10.03 -10.26 -6.85
CA SER A 61 -10.24 -11.68 -7.15
C SER A 61 -11.09 -11.93 -8.41
N LYS A 62 -12.00 -11.02 -8.76
CA LYS A 62 -12.81 -11.09 -9.99
C LYS A 62 -12.07 -10.61 -11.24
N LEU A 63 -11.15 -9.65 -11.08
CA LEU A 63 -10.38 -9.05 -12.19
C LEU A 63 -9.25 -9.96 -12.70
N ASN A 64 -9.07 -11.15 -12.10
CA ASN A 64 -8.06 -12.15 -12.47
C ASN A 64 -6.68 -11.53 -12.72
N LEU A 65 -6.26 -10.68 -11.77
CA LEU A 65 -4.99 -9.96 -11.84
C LEU A 65 -3.81 -10.90 -11.52
N ASN A 66 -2.72 -10.76 -12.26
CA ASN A 66 -1.44 -11.39 -11.93
C ASN A 66 -0.72 -10.63 -10.78
N ASP A 67 0.45 -11.11 -10.37
CA ASP A 67 1.13 -10.55 -9.21
C ASP A 67 1.68 -9.13 -9.46
N ASP A 68 2.25 -8.86 -10.64
CA ASP A 68 2.69 -7.52 -11.05
C ASP A 68 1.51 -6.51 -11.08
N GLU A 69 0.35 -6.95 -11.56
CA GLU A 69 -0.87 -6.14 -11.61
C GLU A 69 -1.39 -5.83 -10.20
N LYS A 70 -1.34 -6.80 -9.27
CA LYS A 70 -1.71 -6.58 -7.86
C LYS A 70 -0.73 -5.64 -7.17
N GLU A 71 0.58 -5.81 -7.39
CA GLU A 71 1.61 -4.92 -6.85
C GLU A 71 1.39 -3.49 -7.35
N THR A 72 1.10 -3.33 -8.64
CA THR A 72 0.85 -2.02 -9.24
C THR A 72 -0.44 -1.38 -8.71
N LEU A 73 -1.50 -2.17 -8.48
CA LEU A 73 -2.73 -1.68 -7.86
C LEU A 73 -2.51 -1.27 -6.39
N THR A 74 -1.69 -2.02 -5.66
CA THR A 74 -1.26 -1.66 -4.31
C THR A 74 -0.48 -0.36 -4.31
N PHE A 75 0.49 -0.21 -5.23
CA PHE A 75 1.23 1.02 -5.43
C PHE A 75 0.27 2.20 -5.68
N LEU A 76 -0.70 2.05 -6.59
CA LEU A 76 -1.71 3.07 -6.88
C LEU A 76 -2.56 3.39 -5.64
N THR A 77 -3.02 2.39 -4.90
CA THR A 77 -3.87 2.64 -3.73
C THR A 77 -3.10 3.36 -2.62
N ASN A 78 -1.85 2.96 -2.39
CA ASN A 78 -0.99 3.56 -1.37
C ASN A 78 -0.57 4.99 -1.74
N LEU A 79 -0.22 5.25 -3.01
CA LEU A 79 0.12 6.62 -3.42
C LEU A 79 -1.08 7.56 -3.32
N LEU A 80 -2.31 7.07 -3.54
CA LEU A 80 -3.51 7.91 -3.38
C LEU A 80 -3.69 8.31 -1.91
N LYS A 81 -3.51 7.38 -0.97
CA LYS A 81 -3.51 7.68 0.47
C LYS A 81 -2.40 8.65 0.86
N GLU A 82 -1.23 8.49 0.26
CA GLU A 82 -0.06 9.36 0.52
C GLU A 82 -0.26 10.79 0.01
N LYS A 83 -0.84 10.96 -1.20
CA LYS A 83 -0.84 12.26 -1.91
C LYS A 83 -2.15 13.03 -1.81
N LEU A 84 -3.31 12.36 -1.73
CA LEU A 84 -4.60 13.06 -1.71
C LEU A 84 -4.84 13.82 -0.40
N VAL A 85 -4.11 13.50 0.68
CA VAL A 85 -4.18 14.26 1.93
C VAL A 85 -3.69 15.70 1.79
N ASP A 86 -2.85 15.99 0.79
CA ASP A 86 -2.46 17.36 0.45
C ASP A 86 -3.63 18.06 -0.28
N PRO A 87 -4.19 19.16 0.26
CA PRO A 87 -5.30 19.88 -0.36
C PRO A 87 -5.00 20.47 -1.74
N ASN A 88 -3.73 20.64 -2.12
CA ASN A 88 -3.34 21.11 -3.44
C ASN A 88 -3.39 19.99 -4.50
N ILE A 89 -3.41 18.73 -4.07
CA ILE A 89 -3.49 17.54 -4.91
C ILE A 89 -4.91 16.96 -4.82
N GLY A 90 -5.35 16.60 -3.62
CA GLY A 90 -6.64 15.97 -3.35
C GLY A 90 -7.73 16.97 -2.98
N LEU A 91 -7.92 18.03 -3.78
CA LEU A 91 -8.91 19.05 -3.48
C LEU A 91 -10.33 18.46 -3.39
N ASN A 92 -10.70 17.61 -4.34
CA ASN A 92 -12.01 16.99 -4.38
C ASN A 92 -12.15 15.92 -3.30
N PHE A 93 -11.11 15.12 -3.07
CA PHE A 93 -11.05 14.17 -1.95
C PHE A 93 -11.29 14.85 -0.61
N LYS A 94 -10.61 15.97 -0.35
CA LYS A 94 -10.81 16.78 0.87
C LYS A 94 -12.26 17.25 1.02
N ASN A 95 -12.91 17.64 -0.07
CA ASN A 95 -14.32 18.05 -0.06
C ASN A 95 -15.28 16.90 0.29
N THR A 96 -14.84 15.64 0.24
CA THR A 96 -15.63 14.49 0.70
C THR A 96 -15.50 14.20 2.20
N GLY A 97 -14.64 14.94 2.91
CA GLY A 97 -14.33 14.73 4.33
C GLY A 97 -12.89 14.26 4.59
N GLY A 98 -12.14 13.87 3.56
CA GLY A 98 -10.72 13.49 3.68
C GLY A 98 -10.48 12.17 4.43
N ASP A 99 -11.42 11.24 4.37
CA ASP A 99 -11.33 9.94 5.04
C ASP A 99 -10.67 8.89 4.12
N GLU A 100 -9.60 8.25 4.58
CA GLU A 100 -8.88 7.22 3.82
C GLU A 100 -9.79 6.07 3.35
N SER A 101 -10.83 5.73 4.13
CA SER A 101 -11.80 4.70 3.74
C SER A 101 -12.52 5.04 2.43
N LYS A 102 -12.74 6.33 2.14
CA LYS A 102 -13.32 6.77 0.87
C LYS A 102 -12.41 6.56 -0.31
N ILE A 103 -11.09 6.51 -0.12
CA ILE A 103 -10.15 6.19 -1.20
C ILE A 103 -10.40 4.77 -1.67
N GLU A 104 -10.46 3.80 -0.74
CA GLU A 104 -10.68 2.39 -1.09
C GLU A 104 -12.06 2.14 -1.70
N GLU A 105 -13.11 2.75 -1.16
CA GLU A 105 -14.46 2.68 -1.73
C GLU A 105 -14.50 3.24 -3.16
N THR A 106 -13.80 4.36 -3.38
CA THR A 106 -13.76 5.03 -4.68
C THR A 106 -12.92 4.26 -5.69
N VAL A 107 -11.79 3.69 -5.28
CA VAL A 107 -10.98 2.77 -6.11
C VAL A 107 -11.81 1.53 -6.47
N HIS A 108 -12.53 0.94 -5.52
CA HIS A 108 -13.41 -0.19 -5.81
C HIS A 108 -14.48 0.18 -6.84
N LYS A 109 -15.17 1.31 -6.68
CA LYS A 109 -16.18 1.78 -7.64
C LYS A 109 -15.59 2.03 -9.02
N PHE A 110 -14.47 2.75 -9.08
CA PHE A 110 -13.73 3.05 -10.30
C PHE A 110 -13.41 1.77 -11.09
N LEU A 111 -12.80 0.79 -10.43
CA LEU A 111 -12.42 -0.48 -11.05
C LEU A 111 -13.65 -1.32 -11.46
N SER A 112 -14.75 -1.22 -10.72
CA SER A 112 -16.00 -1.94 -11.04
C SER A 112 -16.68 -1.43 -12.30
N ASP A 113 -16.47 -0.17 -12.65
CA ASP A 113 -17.05 0.48 -13.84
C ASP A 113 -16.23 0.21 -15.12
N LEU A 114 -15.04 -0.38 -14.99
CA LEU A 114 -14.13 -0.67 -16.11
C LEU A 114 -14.19 -2.14 -16.51
N LYS A 115 -13.84 -2.42 -17.77
CA LYS A 115 -13.61 -3.80 -18.21
C LYS A 115 -12.26 -4.30 -17.69
N GLU A 116 -12.15 -5.61 -17.48
CA GLU A 116 -10.92 -6.27 -17.02
C GLU A 116 -9.70 -5.87 -17.87
N ASN A 117 -9.85 -5.88 -19.21
CA ASN A 117 -8.76 -5.53 -20.12
C ASN A 117 -8.33 -4.05 -20.01
N GLU A 118 -9.26 -3.16 -19.67
CA GLU A 118 -8.95 -1.74 -19.43
C GLU A 118 -8.19 -1.59 -18.11
N VAL A 119 -8.61 -2.28 -17.04
CA VAL A 119 -7.88 -2.28 -15.77
C VAL A 119 -6.45 -2.77 -15.99
N LYS A 120 -6.27 -3.88 -16.71
CA LYS A 120 -4.94 -4.45 -17.01
C LYS A 120 -4.08 -3.50 -17.87
N GLU A 121 -4.66 -2.88 -18.90
CA GLU A 121 -3.96 -1.87 -19.72
C GLU A 121 -3.46 -0.69 -18.87
N MET A 122 -4.32 -0.15 -18.01
CA MET A 122 -3.98 0.95 -17.12
C MET A 122 -2.87 0.56 -16.14
N LEU A 123 -2.97 -0.60 -15.49
CA LEU A 123 -1.95 -1.08 -14.55
C LEU A 123 -0.62 -1.31 -15.27
N ALA A 124 -0.61 -1.90 -16.46
CA ALA A 124 0.60 -2.08 -17.25
C ALA A 124 1.28 -0.74 -17.57
N LYS A 125 0.50 0.29 -17.93
CA LYS A 125 1.03 1.64 -18.17
C LYS A 125 1.57 2.30 -16.91
N ILE A 126 0.87 2.14 -15.79
CA ILE A 126 1.33 2.67 -14.51
C ILE A 126 2.66 2.05 -14.12
N LYS A 127 2.78 0.72 -14.25
CA LYS A 127 4.00 -0.03 -13.99
C LYS A 127 5.15 0.43 -14.89
N GLU A 128 4.92 0.48 -16.20
CA GLU A 128 5.92 0.91 -17.18
C GLU A 128 6.52 2.29 -16.82
N ASN A 129 5.68 3.23 -16.39
CA ASN A 129 6.12 4.58 -16.03
C ASN A 129 6.73 4.68 -14.63
N LYS A 130 6.24 3.87 -13.67
CA LYS A 130 6.86 3.72 -12.34
C LYS A 130 8.28 3.20 -12.48
N ASP A 131 8.46 2.08 -13.18
CA ASP A 131 9.75 1.39 -13.28
C ASP A 131 10.80 2.28 -13.99
N LYS A 132 10.38 3.10 -14.96
CA LYS A 132 11.28 4.09 -15.60
C LYS A 132 11.74 5.21 -14.67
N LYS A 133 11.02 5.46 -13.57
CA LYS A 133 11.26 6.60 -12.66
C LYS A 133 11.76 6.19 -11.29
N GLU A 134 11.78 4.90 -10.98
CA GLU A 134 12.09 4.44 -9.63
C GLU A 134 13.54 4.70 -9.19
N GLU A 135 14.46 4.82 -10.15
CA GLU A 135 15.86 5.19 -9.89
C GLU A 135 16.03 6.66 -9.46
N ASN A 136 15.06 7.52 -9.76
CA ASN A 136 15.05 8.92 -9.35
C ASN A 136 13.84 9.23 -8.46
N SER A 137 14.08 9.40 -7.16
CA SER A 137 13.04 9.63 -6.17
C SER A 137 12.20 10.88 -6.44
N GLU A 138 12.77 11.94 -7.03
CA GLU A 138 12.04 13.16 -7.38
C GLU A 138 11.10 12.96 -8.58
N ASP A 139 11.56 12.22 -9.60
CA ASP A 139 10.74 11.88 -10.77
C ASP A 139 9.59 10.95 -10.37
N LEU A 140 9.86 9.94 -9.53
CA LEU A 140 8.82 9.06 -9.00
C LEU A 140 7.81 9.83 -8.14
N ASN A 141 8.28 10.77 -7.31
CA ASN A 141 7.41 11.59 -6.48
C ASN A 141 6.51 12.52 -7.33
N THR A 142 7.05 13.08 -8.40
CA THR A 142 6.29 13.87 -9.38
C THR A 142 5.24 13.02 -10.06
N TYR A 143 5.61 11.81 -10.49
CA TYR A 143 4.68 10.87 -11.11
C TYR A 143 3.54 10.45 -10.19
N LYS A 144 3.83 10.13 -8.91
CA LYS A 144 2.80 9.88 -7.89
C LYS A 144 1.83 11.06 -7.76
N THR A 145 2.35 12.28 -7.79
CA THR A 145 1.54 13.51 -7.69
C THR A 145 0.62 13.67 -8.91
N ILE A 146 1.11 13.37 -10.12
CA ILE A 146 0.32 13.39 -11.35
C ILE A 146 -0.80 12.35 -11.28
N LEU A 147 -0.49 11.10 -10.88
CA LEU A 147 -1.51 10.05 -10.74
C LEU A 147 -2.59 10.43 -9.73
N ALA A 148 -2.19 10.96 -8.56
CA ALA A 148 -3.14 11.38 -7.54
C ALA A 148 -4.04 12.53 -8.01
N SER A 149 -3.45 13.54 -8.67
CA SER A 149 -4.21 14.66 -9.24
C SER A 149 -5.16 14.20 -10.35
N GLY A 150 -4.72 13.27 -11.20
CA GLY A 150 -5.52 12.70 -12.27
C GLY A 150 -6.68 11.84 -11.75
N PHE A 151 -6.51 11.21 -10.58
CA PHE A 151 -7.55 10.44 -9.90
C PHE A 151 -8.55 11.33 -9.16
N ASP A 152 -8.10 12.41 -8.52
CA ASP A 152 -8.89 13.25 -7.60
C ASP A 152 -10.25 13.70 -8.17
N GLY A 153 -10.33 13.94 -9.48
CA GLY A 153 -11.57 14.35 -10.16
C GLY A 153 -12.76 13.40 -9.93
N ILE A 154 -12.52 12.11 -9.68
CA ILE A 154 -13.58 11.11 -9.46
C ILE A 154 -14.40 11.41 -8.18
N PHE A 155 -13.77 12.05 -7.17
CA PHE A 155 -14.45 12.48 -5.95
C PHE A 155 -15.44 13.62 -6.21
N ASN A 156 -15.36 14.27 -7.37
CA ASN A 156 -16.28 15.31 -7.82
C ASN A 156 -17.02 14.92 -9.11
N LYS A 157 -17.53 13.68 -9.14
CA LYS A 157 -18.43 13.16 -10.19
C LYS A 157 -17.80 13.05 -11.58
N ALA A 158 -16.47 13.08 -11.72
CA ALA A 158 -15.85 12.61 -12.96
C ALA A 158 -16.22 11.13 -13.18
N ASP A 159 -16.41 10.74 -14.44
CA ASP A 159 -16.69 9.35 -14.77
C ASP A 159 -15.41 8.50 -14.78
N SER A 160 -15.60 7.21 -14.55
CA SER A 160 -14.50 6.24 -14.47
C SER A 160 -13.69 6.15 -15.77
N LYS A 161 -14.27 6.47 -16.95
CA LYS A 161 -13.52 6.44 -18.21
C LYS A 161 -12.58 7.65 -18.35
N SER A 162 -13.02 8.82 -17.92
CA SER A 162 -12.15 10.01 -17.85
C SER A 162 -11.00 9.78 -16.87
N THR A 163 -11.27 9.25 -15.68
CA THR A 163 -10.23 8.94 -14.69
C THR A 163 -9.26 7.89 -15.22
N PHE A 164 -9.75 6.86 -15.91
CA PHE A 164 -8.91 5.86 -16.58
C PHE A 164 -7.93 6.49 -17.57
N ASN A 165 -8.40 7.40 -18.44
CA ASN A 165 -7.53 8.05 -19.42
C ASN A 165 -6.46 8.90 -18.73
N ASN A 166 -6.84 9.66 -17.69
CA ASN A 166 -5.88 10.46 -16.91
C ASN A 166 -4.76 9.61 -16.31
N LEU A 167 -5.12 8.44 -15.73
CA LEU A 167 -4.14 7.53 -15.14
C LEU A 167 -3.27 6.84 -16.19
N LYS A 168 -3.87 6.44 -17.32
CA LYS A 168 -3.16 5.74 -18.39
C LYS A 168 -2.15 6.64 -19.10
N ASP A 169 -2.51 7.90 -19.31
CA ASP A 169 -1.72 8.87 -20.07
C ASP A 169 -0.75 9.66 -19.17
N ALA A 170 -0.75 9.41 -17.85
CA ALA A 170 0.19 9.99 -16.91
C ALA A 170 1.62 9.53 -17.22
N VAL A 171 2.55 10.48 -17.31
CA VAL A 171 3.99 10.24 -17.49
C VAL A 171 4.75 11.00 -16.43
#